data_AF-A0A382BCE1-F1
#
_entry.id   AF-A0A382BCE1-F1
#
_cell.length_a   1.000
_cell.length_b   1.000
_cell.length_c   1.000
_cell.angle_alpha   90.00
_cell.angle_beta   90.00
_cell.angle_gamma   90.00
#
_symmetry.space_group_name_H-M   'P 1'
#
loop_
_entity.id
_entity.type
_entity.pdbx_description
1 polymer ?
#
loop_
_entity_poly.entity_id
_entity_poly.type
_entity_poly.pdbx_seq_one_letter_code
_entity_poly.pdbx_strand_id
1 'polypeptide(L)'
;NPLWIHPVDAERLGIRTDDLVRVNTAIGYFVVRSWVTEGMRPGIIACSHHIGRWRLPNSQGANKWAASNVALSENPIDGGDGGLWRVQQLDGIGPFESNDPDSSRVWWTDAGVHQNLTFPVQPDPVSGMHCWHQKVRIEPAQPNDRYGDVIVDTTRSHELYKEWLAQTRPAPGPNNLRRPLWFARPVRPTDDSYRIKD
;
A
#
# COMPACT_ATOMS: atom_id res chain seq x y z
N ASN A 1 5.28 -8.70 -5.52
CA ASN A 1 3.95 -9.04 -4.93
C ASN A 1 2.95 -8.96 -6.06
N PRO A 2 2.82 -10.02 -6.87
CA PRO A 2 1.92 -9.96 -8.00
C PRO A 2 0.47 -9.81 -7.54
N LEU A 3 -0.35 -9.20 -8.39
CA LEU A 3 -1.79 -9.08 -8.20
C LEU A 3 -2.45 -10.40 -8.59
N TRP A 4 -3.03 -11.10 -7.62
CA TRP A 4 -3.74 -12.34 -7.90
C TRP A 4 -5.13 -12.01 -8.45
N ILE A 5 -5.45 -12.57 -9.62
CA ILE A 5 -6.69 -12.32 -10.35
C ILE A 5 -7.29 -13.65 -10.79
N HIS A 6 -8.60 -13.80 -10.64
CA HIS A 6 -9.31 -14.97 -11.14
C HIS A 6 -9.35 -14.99 -12.68
N PRO A 7 -9.25 -16.16 -13.36
CA PRO A 7 -9.20 -16.23 -14.82
C PRO A 7 -10.38 -15.57 -15.54
N VAL A 8 -11.60 -15.71 -15.04
CA VAL A 8 -12.80 -15.03 -15.61
C VAL A 8 -12.67 -13.50 -15.60
N ASP A 9 -12.11 -12.92 -14.54
CA ASP A 9 -11.90 -11.46 -14.48
C ASP A 9 -10.72 -11.04 -15.35
N ALA A 10 -9.66 -11.84 -15.39
CA ALA A 10 -8.51 -11.60 -16.24
C ALA A 10 -8.90 -11.60 -17.72
N GLU A 11 -9.68 -12.60 -18.17
CA GLU A 11 -10.23 -12.67 -19.54
C GLU A 11 -11.10 -11.45 -19.86
N ARG A 12 -12.04 -11.11 -18.97
CA ARG A 12 -12.92 -9.94 -19.12
C ARG A 12 -12.14 -8.62 -19.26
N LEU A 13 -11.00 -8.51 -18.62
CA LEU A 13 -10.14 -7.31 -18.63
C LEU A 13 -9.01 -7.39 -19.67
N GLY A 14 -8.87 -8.50 -20.40
CA GLY A 14 -7.78 -8.73 -21.35
C GLY A 14 -6.40 -8.81 -20.70
N ILE A 15 -6.31 -9.28 -19.46
CA ILE A 15 -5.08 -9.37 -18.65
C ILE A 15 -4.57 -10.82 -18.65
N ARG A 16 -3.25 -11.00 -18.77
CA ARG A 16 -2.54 -12.28 -18.62
C ARG A 16 -1.52 -12.19 -17.50
N THR A 17 -1.09 -13.35 -16.99
CA THR A 17 0.02 -13.43 -16.03
C THR A 17 1.24 -12.68 -16.58
N ASP A 18 1.93 -11.97 -15.69
CA ASP A 18 3.07 -11.09 -15.93
C ASP A 18 2.79 -9.76 -16.65
N ASP A 19 1.56 -9.53 -17.15
CA ASP A 19 1.15 -8.21 -17.63
C ASP A 19 1.21 -7.17 -16.50
N LEU A 20 1.57 -5.94 -16.86
CA LEU A 20 1.45 -4.81 -15.95
C LEU A 20 0.01 -4.36 -15.88
N VAL A 21 -0.47 -4.16 -14.66
CA VAL A 21 -1.82 -3.71 -14.37
C VAL A 21 -1.79 -2.54 -13.42
N ARG A 22 -2.73 -1.61 -13.62
CA ARG A 22 -2.95 -0.50 -12.71
C ARG A 22 -4.05 -0.86 -11.71
N VAL A 23 -3.73 -0.77 -10.43
CA VAL A 23 -4.71 -0.91 -9.34
C VAL A 23 -5.10 0.49 -8.88
N ASN A 24 -6.28 0.94 -9.30
CA ASN A 24 -6.81 2.24 -8.95
C ASN A 24 -7.56 2.16 -7.62
N THR A 25 -7.17 3.02 -6.68
CA THR A 25 -7.79 3.19 -5.36
C THR A 25 -8.52 4.53 -5.30
N ALA A 26 -9.06 4.87 -4.13
CA ALA A 26 -9.75 6.15 -3.93
C ALA A 26 -8.82 7.38 -3.94
N ILE A 27 -7.49 7.19 -3.82
CA ILE A 27 -6.51 8.30 -3.70
C ILE A 27 -5.36 8.18 -4.69
N GLY A 28 -5.47 7.34 -5.71
CA GLY A 28 -4.40 7.16 -6.69
C GLY A 28 -4.34 5.75 -7.22
N TYR A 29 -3.13 5.28 -7.52
CA TYR A 29 -2.94 3.94 -8.07
C TYR A 29 -1.52 3.42 -7.87
N PHE A 30 -1.35 2.12 -8.02
CA PHE A 30 -0.03 1.50 -8.16
C PHE A 30 -0.01 0.55 -9.35
N VAL A 31 1.19 0.34 -9.92
CA VAL A 31 1.40 -0.51 -11.09
C VAL A 31 2.18 -1.75 -10.68
N VAL A 32 1.62 -2.92 -10.93
CA VAL A 32 2.18 -4.21 -10.50
C VAL A 32 1.99 -5.27 -11.58
N ARG A 33 2.71 -6.39 -11.50
CA ARG A 33 2.48 -7.55 -12.38
C ARG A 33 1.25 -8.35 -11.93
N SER A 34 0.50 -8.88 -12.87
CA SER A 34 -0.60 -9.79 -12.58
C SER A 34 -0.14 -11.24 -12.42
N TRP A 35 -0.91 -12.03 -11.67
CA TRP A 35 -0.80 -13.48 -11.55
C TRP A 35 -2.20 -14.08 -11.67
N VAL A 36 -2.49 -14.70 -12.81
CA VAL A 36 -3.80 -15.28 -13.09
C VAL A 36 -3.88 -16.67 -12.42
N THR A 37 -4.88 -16.86 -11.55
CA THR A 37 -5.01 -18.09 -10.75
C THR A 37 -6.45 -18.38 -10.33
N GLU A 38 -6.86 -19.65 -10.41
CA GLU A 38 -8.14 -20.18 -9.88
C GLU A 38 -8.22 -20.12 -8.34
N GLY A 39 -7.12 -19.76 -7.65
CA GLY A 39 -7.08 -19.60 -6.20
C GLY A 39 -7.80 -18.34 -5.67
N MET A 40 -8.39 -17.52 -6.54
CA MET A 40 -9.14 -16.33 -6.19
C MET A 40 -10.65 -16.54 -6.37
N ARG A 41 -11.48 -15.83 -5.59
CA ARG A 41 -12.91 -15.75 -5.90
C ARG A 41 -13.13 -14.73 -7.02
N PRO A 42 -13.98 -15.00 -8.04
CA PRO A 42 -14.38 -13.99 -9.03
C PRO A 42 -14.87 -12.69 -8.36
N GLY A 43 -14.43 -11.55 -8.87
CA GLY A 43 -14.70 -10.21 -8.35
C GLY A 43 -13.80 -9.79 -7.17
N ILE A 44 -12.90 -10.66 -6.70
CA ILE A 44 -11.93 -10.36 -5.64
C ILE A 44 -10.51 -10.47 -6.21
N ILE A 45 -9.69 -9.47 -5.91
CA ILE A 45 -8.25 -9.47 -6.18
C ILE A 45 -7.48 -9.48 -4.87
N ALA A 46 -6.26 -10.02 -4.88
CA ALA A 46 -5.38 -10.00 -3.72
C ALA A 46 -3.99 -9.51 -4.09
N CYS A 47 -3.43 -8.64 -3.24
CA CYS A 47 -2.05 -8.19 -3.31
C CYS A 47 -1.45 -8.27 -1.91
N SER A 48 -0.30 -8.93 -1.77
CA SER A 48 0.40 -9.00 -0.50
C SER A 48 1.04 -7.65 -0.16
N HIS A 49 0.85 -7.19 1.08
CA HIS A 49 1.43 -5.95 1.61
C HIS A 49 2.78 -6.15 2.32
N HIS A 50 3.29 -7.39 2.40
CA HIS A 50 4.50 -7.71 3.16
C HIS A 50 5.82 -7.39 2.43
N ILE A 51 5.74 -7.00 1.16
CA ILE A 51 6.87 -6.59 0.34
C ILE A 51 6.57 -5.24 -0.34
N GLY A 52 7.53 -4.70 -1.07
CA GLY A 52 7.52 -3.33 -1.58
C GLY A 52 8.37 -2.38 -0.75
N ARG A 53 9.42 -2.87 -0.09
CA ARG A 53 10.35 -1.98 0.61
C ARG A 53 11.06 -1.11 -0.43
N TRP A 54 11.28 0.15 -0.07
CA TRP A 54 11.93 1.13 -0.93
C TRP A 54 12.89 1.99 -0.13
N ARG A 55 13.80 2.64 -0.85
CA ARG A 55 14.79 3.56 -0.30
C ARG A 55 14.95 4.75 -1.23
N LEU A 56 15.21 5.92 -0.66
CA LEU A 56 15.64 7.08 -1.42
C LEU A 56 17.11 6.92 -1.85
N PRO A 57 17.55 7.62 -2.91
CA PRO A 57 18.95 7.71 -3.26
C PRO A 57 19.75 8.22 -2.06
N ASN A 58 20.88 7.58 -1.77
CA ASN A 58 21.78 7.94 -0.66
C ASN A 58 21.16 7.87 0.75
N SER A 59 19.99 7.25 0.94
CA SER A 59 19.41 7.05 2.27
C SER A 59 20.10 5.92 3.03
N GLN A 60 20.27 6.12 4.34
CA GLN A 60 20.89 5.14 5.24
C GLN A 60 19.88 4.09 5.79
N GLY A 61 18.57 4.28 5.57
CA GLY A 61 17.52 3.62 6.36
C GLY A 61 16.99 2.28 5.84
N ALA A 62 17.13 1.96 4.56
CA ALA A 62 16.63 0.71 3.98
C ALA A 62 17.72 0.01 3.18
N ASN A 63 17.93 -1.27 3.47
CA ASN A 63 19.07 -2.01 2.97
C ASN A 63 18.91 -2.40 1.49
N LYS A 64 20.02 -2.45 0.75
CA LYS A 64 20.03 -2.80 -0.68
C LYS A 64 19.63 -4.26 -0.95
N TRP A 65 19.53 -5.08 0.10
CA TRP A 65 19.13 -6.49 0.03
C TRP A 65 17.66 -6.68 -0.35
N ALA A 66 16.78 -5.79 0.11
CA ALA A 66 15.34 -5.99 0.01
C ALA A 66 14.55 -4.74 -0.41
N ALA A 67 15.21 -3.62 -0.69
CA ALA A 67 14.56 -2.35 -0.99
C ALA A 67 14.97 -1.76 -2.34
N SER A 68 13.96 -1.47 -3.18
CA SER A 68 14.16 -0.77 -4.46
C SER A 68 14.61 0.68 -4.25
N ASN A 69 15.47 1.17 -5.14
CA ASN A 69 15.83 2.58 -5.20
C ASN A 69 14.70 3.34 -5.90
N VAL A 70 14.16 4.40 -5.29
CA VAL A 70 13.02 5.14 -5.85
C VAL A 70 13.24 6.64 -5.80
N ALA A 71 12.69 7.35 -6.78
CA ALA A 71 12.54 8.80 -6.75
C ALA A 71 11.14 9.17 -6.26
N LEU A 72 11.06 10.27 -5.50
CA LEU A 72 9.81 10.93 -5.16
C LEU A 72 9.70 12.23 -5.94
N SER A 73 8.55 12.48 -6.56
CA SER A 73 8.23 13.77 -7.17
C SER A 73 6.83 14.23 -6.75
N GLU A 74 6.74 15.51 -6.39
CA GLU A 74 5.48 16.19 -6.15
C GLU A 74 4.95 16.77 -7.47
N ASN A 75 3.63 16.79 -7.63
CA ASN A 75 2.91 17.29 -8.80
C ASN A 75 3.38 16.68 -10.14
N PRO A 76 3.40 15.34 -10.27
CA PRO A 76 3.91 14.64 -11.46
C PRO A 76 3.06 14.81 -12.73
N ILE A 77 1.90 15.47 -12.64
CA ILE A 77 1.07 15.90 -13.76
C ILE A 77 1.01 17.43 -13.66
N ASP A 78 1.52 18.14 -14.66
CA ASP A 78 1.59 19.60 -14.71
C ASP A 78 0.22 20.22 -14.39
N GLY A 79 0.01 20.72 -13.16
CA GLY A 79 -1.18 21.48 -12.76
C GLY A 79 -1.98 21.03 -11.53
N GLY A 80 -1.47 20.16 -10.65
CA GLY A 80 -2.13 19.82 -9.39
C GLY A 80 -1.89 20.83 -8.25
N ASP A 81 -2.87 21.03 -7.36
CA ASP A 81 -2.87 21.99 -6.23
C ASP A 81 -1.94 21.63 -5.04
N GLY A 82 -0.87 20.86 -5.27
CA GLY A 82 -0.03 20.31 -4.21
C GLY A 82 -0.72 19.12 -3.52
N GLY A 83 0.02 18.02 -3.36
CA GLY A 83 -0.49 16.80 -2.73
C GLY A 83 -0.56 15.57 -3.63
N LEU A 84 -0.35 15.71 -4.95
CA LEU A 84 -0.13 14.55 -5.80
C LEU A 84 1.35 14.16 -5.77
N TRP A 85 1.64 12.94 -5.34
CA TRP A 85 2.98 12.38 -5.25
C TRP A 85 3.14 11.19 -6.18
N ARG A 86 4.31 11.09 -6.82
CA ARG A 86 4.76 9.88 -7.51
C ARG A 86 5.94 9.28 -6.76
N VAL A 87 5.87 7.97 -6.55
CA VAL A 87 7.02 7.11 -6.29
C VAL A 87 7.33 6.39 -7.59
N GLN A 88 8.53 6.59 -8.12
CA GLN A 88 9.00 5.89 -9.31
C GLN A 88 10.23 5.06 -8.97
N GLN A 89 10.21 3.79 -9.35
CA GLN A 89 11.37 2.93 -9.25
C GLN A 89 12.47 3.40 -10.21
N LEU A 90 13.65 3.67 -9.66
CA LEU A 90 14.87 3.96 -10.43
C LEU A 90 15.61 2.66 -10.75
N ASP A 91 15.86 1.85 -9.71
CA ASP A 91 16.59 0.59 -9.81
C ASP A 91 15.93 -0.49 -8.94
N GLY A 92 15.96 -1.73 -9.43
CA GLY A 92 15.52 -2.91 -8.70
C GLY A 92 16.52 -3.41 -7.65
N ILE A 93 16.26 -4.62 -7.16
CA ILE A 93 17.21 -5.34 -6.33
C ILE A 93 18.20 -6.06 -7.24
N GLY A 94 19.44 -6.14 -6.81
CA GLY A 94 20.47 -6.94 -7.46
C GLY A 94 21.76 -6.93 -6.63
N PRO A 95 22.82 -7.57 -7.15
CA PRO A 95 24.14 -7.52 -6.56
C PRO A 95 24.61 -6.10 -6.29
N PHE A 96 25.27 -5.88 -5.16
CA PHE A 96 25.89 -4.59 -4.84
C PHE A 96 27.19 -4.78 -4.08
N GLU A 97 28.10 -3.81 -4.20
CA GLU A 97 29.37 -3.80 -3.47
C GLU A 97 29.16 -3.37 -2.02
N SER A 98 29.78 -4.12 -1.10
CA SER A 98 29.85 -3.81 0.32
C SER A 98 31.02 -4.56 0.99
N ASN A 99 31.24 -4.33 2.29
CA ASN A 99 32.20 -5.10 3.09
C ASN A 99 31.74 -6.54 3.39
N ASP A 100 30.46 -6.84 3.13
CA ASP A 100 29.92 -8.19 3.19
C ASP A 100 29.99 -8.84 1.79
N PRO A 101 30.79 -9.89 1.57
CA PRO A 101 30.94 -10.53 0.26
C PRO A 101 29.62 -11.13 -0.26
N ASP A 102 28.66 -11.44 0.60
CA ASP A 102 27.37 -12.02 0.18
C ASP A 102 26.49 -10.98 -0.54
N SER A 103 26.76 -9.68 -0.41
CA SER A 103 26.00 -8.65 -1.13
C SER A 103 26.14 -8.74 -2.65
N SER A 104 27.23 -9.35 -3.14
CA SER A 104 27.45 -9.64 -4.55
C SER A 104 26.68 -10.86 -5.07
N ARG A 105 26.08 -11.66 -4.18
CA ARG A 105 25.40 -12.92 -4.49
C ARG A 105 23.87 -12.80 -4.54
N VAL A 106 23.34 -11.59 -4.38
CA VAL A 106 21.91 -11.31 -4.50
C VAL A 106 21.43 -11.66 -5.92
N TRP A 107 20.64 -12.73 -6.03
CA TRP A 107 20.15 -13.24 -7.32
C TRP A 107 18.67 -12.91 -7.59
N TRP A 108 17.94 -12.43 -6.58
CA TRP A 108 16.56 -11.96 -6.75
C TRP A 108 16.53 -10.51 -7.24
N THR A 109 15.52 -10.19 -8.03
CA THR A 109 15.45 -8.90 -8.76
C THR A 109 14.28 -8.01 -8.33
N ASP A 110 13.32 -8.56 -7.57
CA ASP A 110 12.07 -7.88 -7.25
C ASP A 110 11.92 -7.61 -5.75
N ALA A 111 11.76 -6.33 -5.39
CA ALA A 111 11.43 -5.89 -4.03
C ALA A 111 9.93 -5.88 -3.74
N GLY A 112 9.09 -6.00 -4.77
CA GLY A 112 7.68 -5.69 -4.76
C GLY A 112 7.37 -4.21 -4.93
N VAL A 113 6.08 -3.89 -4.85
CA VAL A 113 5.50 -2.54 -4.97
C VAL A 113 4.87 -2.14 -3.64
N HIS A 114 5.12 -0.90 -3.19
CA HIS A 114 4.61 -0.40 -1.91
C HIS A 114 3.14 0.05 -2.00
N GLN A 115 2.24 -0.92 -2.17
CA GLN A 115 0.82 -0.69 -2.43
C GLN A 115 0.09 0.10 -1.33
N ASN A 116 0.49 -0.06 -0.05
CA ASN A 116 -0.15 0.58 1.11
C ASN A 116 -0.26 2.10 1.00
N LEU A 117 0.64 2.77 0.26
CA LEU A 117 0.62 4.22 0.10
C LEU A 117 -0.65 4.71 -0.61
N THR A 118 -1.26 3.85 -1.42
CA THR A 118 -2.45 4.17 -2.21
C THR A 118 -3.75 3.88 -1.46
N PHE A 119 -3.70 3.37 -0.22
CA PHE A 119 -4.91 3.08 0.56
C PHE A 119 -5.10 4.16 1.63
N PRO A 120 -6.18 4.97 1.57
CA PRO A 120 -6.43 6.03 2.53
C PRO A 120 -6.73 5.47 3.92
N VAL A 121 -6.48 6.27 4.94
CA VAL A 121 -6.83 5.93 6.32
C VAL A 121 -8.36 5.91 6.49
N GLN A 122 -8.91 4.71 6.68
CA GLN A 122 -10.34 4.47 6.88
C GLN A 122 -10.57 3.87 8.28
N PRO A 123 -10.79 4.69 9.32
CA PRO A 123 -11.07 4.17 10.65
C PRO A 123 -12.46 3.53 10.71
N ASP A 124 -12.53 2.26 11.11
CA ASP A 124 -13.78 1.58 11.45
C ASP A 124 -14.59 2.42 12.46
N PRO A 125 -15.85 2.77 12.15
CA PRO A 125 -16.69 3.65 12.97
C PRO A 125 -16.83 3.26 14.45
N VAL A 126 -16.64 1.97 14.77
CA VAL A 126 -16.85 1.43 16.12
C VAL A 126 -15.53 1.30 16.89
N SER A 127 -14.49 0.73 16.28
CA SER A 127 -13.23 0.38 16.93
C SER A 127 -12.10 1.38 16.71
N GLY A 128 -12.23 2.22 15.67
CA GLY A 128 -11.18 3.11 15.17
C GLY A 128 -9.97 2.39 14.57
N MET A 129 -10.08 1.09 14.26
CA MET A 129 -9.04 0.34 13.54
C MET A 129 -9.08 0.63 12.04
N HIS A 130 -7.96 0.52 11.35
CA HIS A 130 -7.91 0.75 9.90
C HIS A 130 -8.62 -0.38 9.12
N CYS A 131 -9.48 -0.02 8.17
CA CYS A 131 -10.13 -0.93 7.23
C CYS A 131 -9.22 -1.28 6.05
N TRP A 132 -8.62 -2.47 6.08
CA TRP A 132 -7.64 -2.92 5.07
C TRP A 132 -8.24 -3.47 3.77
N HIS A 133 -9.51 -3.92 3.79
CA HIS A 133 -10.18 -4.42 2.59
C HIS A 133 -10.97 -3.30 1.93
N GLN A 134 -10.50 -2.87 0.77
CA GLN A 134 -11.06 -1.70 0.07
C GLN A 134 -11.45 -2.05 -1.37
N LYS A 135 -12.44 -1.32 -1.87
CA LYS A 135 -12.84 -1.39 -3.27
C LYS A 135 -11.76 -0.76 -4.14
N VAL A 136 -11.43 -1.44 -5.24
CA VAL A 136 -10.46 -0.98 -6.25
C VAL A 136 -11.03 -1.16 -7.65
N ARG A 137 -10.41 -0.52 -8.64
CA ARG A 137 -10.69 -0.73 -10.07
C ARG A 137 -9.39 -1.15 -10.76
N ILE A 138 -9.44 -2.25 -11.51
CA ILE A 138 -8.30 -2.80 -12.24
C ILE A 138 -8.42 -2.45 -13.71
N GLU A 139 -7.30 -2.10 -14.33
CA GLU A 139 -7.16 -1.94 -15.77
C GLU A 139 -5.74 -2.35 -16.21
N PRO A 140 -5.53 -2.68 -17.50
CA PRO A 140 -4.19 -2.80 -18.06
C PRO A 140 -3.37 -1.53 -17.80
N ALA A 141 -2.07 -1.68 -17.57
CA ALA A 141 -1.17 -0.55 -17.43
C ALA A 141 -1.18 0.32 -18.69
N GLN A 142 -1.07 1.64 -18.49
CA GLN A 142 -1.02 2.61 -19.59
C GLN A 142 0.38 2.66 -20.22
N PRO A 143 0.55 3.20 -21.44
CA PRO A 143 1.85 3.18 -22.15
C PRO A 143 3.04 3.79 -21.38
N ASN A 144 2.78 4.74 -20.49
CA ASN A 144 3.81 5.42 -19.68
C ASN A 144 3.92 4.88 -18.25
N ASP A 145 3.11 3.89 -17.89
CA ASP A 145 3.19 3.23 -16.60
C ASP A 145 4.40 2.28 -16.56
N ARG A 146 5.11 2.29 -15.45
CA ARG A 146 6.23 1.38 -15.19
C ARG A 146 5.92 0.53 -13.98
N TYR A 147 6.46 -0.69 -13.96
CA TYR A 147 6.41 -1.53 -12.77
C TYR A 147 6.91 -0.73 -11.54
N GLY A 148 6.18 -0.81 -10.43
CA GLY A 148 6.56 -0.12 -9.20
C GLY A 148 6.19 1.36 -9.14
N ASP A 149 5.59 1.93 -10.21
CA ASP A 149 5.00 3.27 -10.11
C ASP A 149 3.88 3.27 -9.07
N VAL A 150 3.89 4.28 -8.21
CA VAL A 150 2.86 4.56 -7.22
C VAL A 150 2.50 6.04 -7.30
N ILE A 151 1.21 6.34 -7.49
CA ILE A 151 0.67 7.70 -7.46
C ILE A 151 -0.28 7.82 -6.28
N VAL A 152 -0.13 8.89 -5.49
CA VAL A 152 -0.92 9.14 -4.29
C VAL A 152 -1.31 10.60 -4.19
N ASP A 153 -2.58 10.85 -3.92
CA ASP A 153 -3.11 12.15 -3.55
C ASP A 153 -3.27 12.23 -2.03
N THR A 154 -2.36 12.97 -1.39
CA THR A 154 -2.35 13.16 0.06
C THR A 154 -3.46 14.09 0.54
N THR A 155 -3.90 15.01 -0.31
CA THR A 155 -5.02 15.92 -0.02
C THR A 155 -6.31 15.11 0.04
N ARG A 156 -6.58 14.30 -0.98
CA ARG A 156 -7.73 13.39 -1.02
C ARG A 156 -7.68 12.34 0.09
N SER A 157 -6.48 11.85 0.44
CA SER A 157 -6.29 10.95 1.59
C SER A 157 -6.77 11.58 2.89
N HIS A 158 -6.45 12.86 3.12
CA HIS A 158 -6.89 13.56 4.32
C HIS A 158 -8.39 13.87 4.33
N GLU A 159 -8.98 14.21 3.18
CA GLU A 159 -10.43 14.39 3.04
C GLU A 159 -11.20 13.10 3.36
N LEU A 160 -10.80 11.97 2.75
CA LEU A 160 -11.42 10.67 2.99
C LEU A 160 -11.27 10.24 4.45
N TYR A 161 -10.11 10.50 5.06
CA TYR A 161 -9.94 10.27 6.50
C TYR A 161 -10.97 11.06 7.32
N LYS A 162 -11.23 12.34 7.00
CA LYS A 162 -12.25 13.14 7.69
C LYS A 162 -13.68 12.63 7.45
N GLU A 163 -13.99 12.21 6.22
CA GLU A 163 -15.30 11.60 5.88
C GLU A 163 -15.58 10.35 6.73
N TRP A 164 -14.57 9.51 6.92
CA TRP A 164 -14.68 8.31 7.78
C TRP A 164 -14.67 8.65 9.27
N LEU A 165 -13.81 9.59 9.70
CA LEU A 165 -13.76 10.04 11.08
C LEU A 165 -15.10 10.59 11.55
N ALA A 166 -15.84 11.30 10.69
CA ALA A 166 -17.17 11.83 10.99
C ALA A 166 -18.21 10.73 11.29
N GLN A 167 -17.97 9.48 10.86
CA GLN A 167 -18.82 8.33 11.16
C GLN A 167 -18.44 7.65 12.49
N THR A 168 -17.28 7.98 13.04
CA THR A 168 -16.76 7.36 14.28
C THR A 168 -17.42 7.95 15.53
N ARG A 169 -17.34 7.19 16.63
CA ARG A 169 -17.72 7.69 17.96
C ARG A 169 -16.50 8.26 18.68
N PRO A 170 -16.53 9.53 19.14
CA PRO A 170 -15.40 10.11 19.87
C PRO A 170 -15.24 9.44 21.24
N ALA A 171 -14.02 9.48 21.77
CA ALA A 171 -13.75 9.16 23.17
C ALA A 171 -14.15 10.36 24.07
N PRO A 172 -14.46 10.15 25.37
CA PRO A 172 -14.49 8.86 26.06
C PRO A 172 -15.72 8.01 25.68
N GLY A 173 -15.50 6.70 25.60
CA GLY A 173 -16.58 5.73 25.64
C GLY A 173 -17.10 5.51 27.08
N PRO A 174 -18.05 4.58 27.26
CA PRO A 174 -18.54 4.20 28.59
C PRO A 174 -17.40 3.89 29.57
N ASN A 175 -17.58 4.27 30.85
CA ASN A 175 -16.59 4.13 31.92
C ASN A 175 -15.28 4.91 31.73
N ASN A 176 -15.33 6.02 31.00
CA ASN A 176 -14.17 6.88 30.72
C ASN A 176 -13.01 6.16 29.99
N LEU A 177 -13.38 5.23 29.11
CA LEU A 177 -12.43 4.43 28.34
C LEU A 177 -12.16 5.07 26.98
N ARG A 178 -10.90 5.08 26.57
CA ARG A 178 -10.44 5.44 25.22
C ARG A 178 -11.07 4.54 24.16
N ARG A 179 -11.22 3.24 24.46
CA ARG A 179 -11.76 2.19 23.57
C ARG A 179 -12.34 1.01 24.38
N PRO A 180 -13.19 0.15 23.80
CA PRO A 180 -13.76 -1.01 24.50
C PRO A 180 -12.72 -2.08 24.88
N LEU A 181 -12.87 -2.67 26.08
CA LEU A 181 -11.95 -3.71 26.61
C LEU A 181 -12.10 -5.07 25.93
N TRP A 182 -13.28 -5.36 25.36
CA TRP A 182 -13.66 -6.66 24.79
C TRP A 182 -13.15 -6.88 23.35
N PHE A 183 -12.58 -5.86 22.70
CA PHE A 183 -11.93 -6.05 21.41
C PHE A 183 -10.61 -6.80 21.58
N ALA A 184 -10.51 -7.97 20.93
CA ALA A 184 -9.26 -8.73 20.84
C ALA A 184 -8.17 -7.91 20.14
N ARG A 185 -6.95 -7.95 20.68
CA ARG A 185 -5.79 -7.25 20.13
C ARG A 185 -4.53 -8.08 20.33
N PRO A 186 -3.67 -8.18 19.31
CA PRO A 186 -2.30 -8.60 19.52
C PRO A 186 -1.64 -7.66 20.53
N VAL A 187 -0.98 -8.21 21.54
CA VAL A 187 -0.25 -7.42 22.56
C VAL A 187 -1.18 -6.42 23.29
N ARG A 188 -2.38 -6.87 23.71
CA ARG A 188 -3.34 -6.05 24.47
C ARG A 188 -2.68 -5.45 25.72
N PRO A 189 -2.67 -4.11 25.90
CA PRO A 189 -2.11 -3.48 27.09
C PRO A 189 -2.98 -3.75 28.33
N THR A 190 -2.48 -3.38 29.50
CA THR A 190 -3.26 -3.44 30.75
C THR A 190 -4.50 -2.54 30.69
N ASP A 191 -5.55 -2.91 31.41
CA ASP A 191 -6.84 -2.20 31.40
C ASP A 191 -6.72 -0.72 31.77
N ASP A 192 -5.79 -0.35 32.66
CA ASP A 192 -5.53 1.05 33.02
C ASP A 192 -5.06 1.92 31.85
N SER A 193 -4.37 1.32 30.87
CA SER A 193 -3.94 2.03 29.65
C SER A 193 -5.12 2.49 28.79
N TYR A 194 -6.31 1.93 29.01
CA TYR A 194 -7.53 2.32 28.31
C TYR A 194 -8.23 3.51 28.96
N ARG A 195 -7.90 3.90 30.20
CA ARG A 195 -8.58 5.02 30.86
C ARG A 195 -8.06 6.36 30.34
N ILE A 196 -8.95 7.33 30.17
CA ILE A 196 -8.55 8.73 30.04
C ILE A 196 -8.24 9.22 31.45
N LYS A 197 -7.03 9.72 31.66
CA LYS A 197 -6.64 10.41 32.89
C LYS A 197 -6.90 11.90 32.68
N ASP A 198 -7.40 12.56 33.72
CA ASP A 198 -7.58 14.02 33.75
C ASP A 198 -6.25 14.76 33.55
#